data_AF-A0AAU7F486-F1
#
_entry.id   AF-A0AAU7F486-F1
#
_cell.length_a   1.000
_cell.length_b   1.000
_cell.length_c   1.000
_cell.angle_alpha   90.00
_cell.angle_beta   90.00
_cell.angle_gamma   90.00
#
_symmetry.space_group_name_H-M   'P 1'
#
loop_
_entity.id
_entity.type
_entity.pdbx_description
1 polymer ?
#
loop_
_entity_poly.entity_id
_entity_poly.type
_entity_poly.pdbx_seq_one_letter_code
_entity_poly.pdbx_strand_id
1 'polypeptide(L)'
;MTIAFLFVALFALMFIGVPIAISLGLAGSLTIIFFSPDSVRSLAIKLFETSEHYTLLAIPFFLLAGAFMTTGGVARRLIDFANACVGHIRGGLAIAAVLACMLFAALSGSSPATVAAVGSIAIAGMVRSGYPQAFGAGIICNAGTLGILIPPSIVMVVYAAATETSVGKLFMAGVVPGLLLGTALMVAIYIVAVKKNLPALPRATLREFLSTARKAIWGLLLMVIILGGIYSGMFTPTEAAAVAAVYSAFIALFVYKDLTFRETPKVLLDSAKLSIMLMFIIANAMLFAHVLTTEQLPQQITAWVIEAGLTPVTFLLMVNIVLLIAGAFMEPSAIILILAPILFPIAMKLGIDPIHLGIIMVVNLEIGLITPPVGLNLFVTSAVTGMSLPATVKAAMPWLSILLLFLILITYVPWISLVLPNWLGMN
;
A
#
# COMPACT_ATOMS: atom_id res chain seq x y z
N MET A 1 -9.60 -19.41 -27.50
CA MET A 1 -8.37 -20.22 -27.40
C MET A 1 -7.22 -19.38 -26.83
N THR A 2 -6.94 -18.20 -27.39
CA THR A 2 -5.91 -17.26 -26.95
C THR A 2 -5.95 -16.92 -25.46
N ILE A 3 -7.11 -16.46 -24.96
CA ILE A 3 -7.31 -16.11 -23.54
C ILE A 3 -7.05 -17.30 -22.62
N ALA A 4 -7.57 -18.49 -22.97
CA ALA A 4 -7.38 -19.69 -22.16
C ALA A 4 -5.89 -20.07 -22.09
N PHE A 5 -5.17 -20.02 -23.22
CA PHE A 5 -3.73 -20.24 -23.25
C PHE A 5 -2.97 -19.23 -22.38
N LEU A 6 -3.29 -17.94 -22.50
CA LEU A 6 -2.65 -16.87 -21.72
C LEU A 6 -2.72 -17.12 -20.21
N PHE A 7 -3.92 -17.42 -19.68
CA PHE A 7 -4.10 -17.69 -18.26
C PHE A 7 -3.51 -19.03 -17.82
N VAL A 8 -3.66 -20.09 -18.64
CA VAL A 8 -3.07 -21.40 -18.34
C VAL A 8 -1.54 -21.29 -18.29
N ALA A 9 -0.92 -20.60 -19.25
CA ALA A 9 0.52 -20.36 -19.25
C ALA A 9 0.96 -19.56 -18.02
N LEU A 10 0.26 -18.46 -17.70
CA LEU A 10 0.54 -17.65 -16.52
C LEU A 10 0.51 -18.49 -15.22
N PHE A 11 -0.60 -19.18 -14.97
CA PHE A 11 -0.76 -19.96 -13.75
C PHE A 11 0.14 -21.19 -13.70
N ALA A 12 0.41 -21.85 -14.83
CA ALA A 12 1.35 -22.97 -14.88
C ALA A 12 2.78 -22.51 -14.55
N LEU A 13 3.24 -21.40 -15.11
CA LEU A 13 4.56 -20.82 -14.81
C LEU A 13 4.67 -20.43 -13.32
N MET A 14 3.64 -19.79 -12.77
CA MET A 14 3.60 -19.47 -11.34
C MET A 14 3.60 -20.72 -10.46
N PHE A 15 2.89 -21.78 -10.86
CA PHE A 15 2.81 -23.03 -10.10
C PHE A 15 4.14 -23.76 -10.01
N ILE A 16 4.96 -23.72 -11.07
CA ILE A 16 6.32 -24.29 -11.06
C ILE A 16 7.37 -23.36 -10.41
N GLY A 17 6.94 -22.24 -9.82
CA GLY A 17 7.80 -21.33 -9.05
C GLY A 17 8.52 -20.25 -9.87
N VAL A 18 8.11 -20.00 -11.11
CA VAL A 18 8.67 -18.90 -11.91
C VAL A 18 8.25 -17.55 -11.30
N PRO A 19 9.18 -16.59 -11.12
CA PRO A 19 8.86 -15.26 -10.61
C PRO A 19 7.74 -14.59 -11.41
N ILE A 20 6.82 -13.92 -10.71
CA ILE A 20 5.60 -13.33 -11.29
C ILE A 20 5.89 -12.45 -12.51
N ALA A 21 6.93 -11.60 -12.45
CA ALA A 21 7.34 -10.76 -13.57
C ALA A 21 7.63 -11.57 -14.83
N ILE A 22 8.37 -12.67 -14.68
CA ILE A 22 8.74 -13.57 -15.77
C ILE A 22 7.50 -14.33 -16.26
N SER A 23 6.65 -14.79 -15.34
CA SER A 23 5.40 -15.50 -15.69
C SER A 23 4.46 -14.62 -16.53
N LEU A 24 4.30 -13.34 -16.18
CA LEU A 24 3.50 -12.38 -16.95
C LEU A 24 4.10 -12.13 -18.34
N GLY A 25 5.40 -11.86 -18.40
CA GLY A 25 6.11 -11.55 -19.65
C GLY A 25 6.10 -12.73 -20.62
N LEU A 26 6.40 -13.93 -20.12
CA LEU A 26 6.38 -15.15 -20.92
C LEU A 26 4.97 -15.53 -21.35
N ALA A 27 3.98 -15.48 -20.46
CA ALA A 27 2.60 -15.77 -20.84
C ALA A 27 2.11 -14.82 -21.94
N GLY A 28 2.35 -13.51 -21.79
CA GLY A 28 2.01 -12.52 -22.81
C GLY A 28 2.76 -12.74 -24.13
N SER A 29 4.08 -12.93 -24.06
CA SER A 29 4.94 -13.13 -25.25
C SER A 29 4.58 -14.39 -26.01
N LEU A 30 4.40 -15.52 -25.33
CA LEU A 30 4.01 -16.79 -25.95
C LEU A 30 2.61 -16.69 -26.58
N THR A 31 1.70 -15.96 -25.94
CA THR A 31 0.36 -15.73 -26.50
C THR A 31 0.43 -14.92 -27.78
N ILE A 32 1.26 -13.87 -27.83
CA ILE A 32 1.49 -13.10 -29.05
C ILE A 32 2.08 -13.97 -30.16
N ILE A 33 3.10 -14.76 -29.84
CA ILE A 33 3.81 -15.60 -30.81
C ILE A 33 2.89 -16.68 -31.41
N PHE A 34 2.05 -17.32 -30.61
CA PHE A 34 1.28 -18.49 -31.05
C PHE A 34 -0.14 -18.18 -31.51
N PHE A 35 -0.74 -17.08 -31.03
CA PHE A 35 -2.18 -16.87 -31.16
C PHE A 35 -2.58 -15.47 -31.62
N SER A 36 -1.69 -14.48 -31.54
CA SER A 36 -2.02 -13.10 -31.92
C SER A 36 -1.56 -12.78 -33.34
N PRO A 37 -2.33 -11.97 -34.11
CA PRO A 37 -1.84 -11.37 -35.35
C PRO A 37 -0.78 -10.28 -35.11
N ASP A 38 -0.57 -9.90 -33.85
CA ASP A 38 0.40 -8.87 -33.47
C ASP A 38 1.85 -9.34 -33.66
N SER A 39 2.75 -8.43 -34.01
CA SER A 39 4.12 -8.81 -34.36
C SER A 39 5.01 -8.99 -33.13
N VAL A 40 6.02 -9.87 -33.20
CA VAL A 40 7.05 -9.98 -32.13
C VAL A 40 7.75 -8.64 -31.86
N ARG A 41 7.74 -7.71 -32.84
CA ARG A 41 8.24 -6.33 -32.66
C ARG A 41 7.40 -5.53 -31.66
N SER A 42 6.09 -5.78 -31.55
CA SER A 42 5.23 -5.10 -30.57
C SER A 42 5.67 -5.42 -29.13
N LEU A 43 6.22 -6.62 -28.88
CA LEU A 43 6.81 -6.99 -27.59
C LEU A 43 7.92 -6.01 -27.18
N ALA A 44 8.87 -5.77 -28.09
CA ALA A 44 10.01 -4.89 -27.83
C ALA A 44 9.56 -3.43 -27.63
N ILE A 45 8.60 -2.97 -28.45
CA ILE A 45 8.04 -1.62 -28.33
C ILE A 45 7.33 -1.44 -26.99
N LYS A 46 6.47 -2.39 -26.56
CA LYS A 46 5.74 -2.27 -25.30
C LYS A 46 6.63 -2.31 -24.06
N LEU A 47 7.67 -3.13 -24.07
CA LEU A 47 8.68 -3.11 -23.00
C LEU A 47 9.41 -1.76 -22.94
N PHE A 48 9.68 -1.14 -24.08
CA PHE A 48 10.32 0.18 -24.14
C PHE A 48 9.38 1.32 -23.72
N GLU A 49 8.15 1.35 -24.24
CA GLU A 49 7.12 2.35 -23.87
C GLU A 49 6.86 2.38 -22.35
N THR A 50 6.88 1.21 -21.70
CA THR A 50 6.73 1.15 -20.23
C THR A 50 7.84 1.95 -19.52
N SER A 51 9.05 1.96 -20.07
CA SER A 51 10.18 2.71 -19.51
C SER A 51 10.05 4.23 -19.71
N GLU A 52 9.23 4.68 -20.66
CA GLU A 52 8.98 6.10 -20.95
C GLU A 52 7.80 6.68 -20.15
N HIS A 53 7.07 5.85 -19.41
CA HIS A 53 5.86 6.27 -18.71
C HIS A 53 6.19 7.19 -17.51
N TYR A 54 6.00 8.51 -17.69
CA TYR A 54 6.40 9.53 -16.72
C TYR A 54 5.86 9.31 -15.29
N THR A 55 4.62 8.84 -15.15
CA THR A 55 3.99 8.56 -13.84
C THR A 55 4.74 7.47 -13.05
N LEU A 56 5.40 6.52 -13.74
CA LEU A 56 6.12 5.43 -13.09
C LEU A 56 7.42 5.90 -12.42
N LEU A 57 7.98 7.05 -12.83
CA LEU A 57 9.13 7.65 -12.16
C LEU A 57 8.86 8.02 -10.69
N ALA A 58 7.59 8.23 -10.31
CA ALA A 58 7.21 8.48 -8.93
C ALA A 58 7.54 7.29 -8.01
N ILE A 59 7.48 6.05 -8.52
CA ILE A 59 7.71 4.82 -7.76
C ILE A 59 9.13 4.74 -7.18
N PRO A 60 10.22 4.80 -7.99
CA PRO A 60 11.58 4.76 -7.46
C PRO A 60 11.87 5.95 -6.54
N PHE A 61 11.33 7.14 -6.80
CA PHE A 61 11.54 8.29 -5.94
C PHE A 61 10.84 8.13 -4.58
N PHE A 62 9.60 7.64 -4.53
CA PHE A 62 8.92 7.35 -3.27
C PHE A 62 9.59 6.21 -2.51
N LEU A 63 10.04 5.15 -3.19
CA LEU A 63 10.82 4.08 -2.57
C LEU A 63 12.12 4.61 -1.97
N LEU A 64 12.79 5.52 -2.66
CA LEU A 64 14.03 6.14 -2.18
C LEU A 64 13.78 7.05 -0.98
N ALA A 65 12.73 7.88 -1.03
CA ALA A 65 12.29 8.71 0.10
C ALA A 65 11.98 7.84 1.33
N GLY A 66 11.20 6.77 1.14
CA GLY A 66 10.86 5.81 2.19
C GLY A 66 12.08 5.11 2.77
N ALA A 67 13.06 4.73 1.93
CA ALA A 67 14.31 4.13 2.38
C ALA A 67 15.11 5.08 3.28
N PHE A 68 15.32 6.33 2.86
CA PHE A 68 15.98 7.35 3.68
C PHE A 68 15.25 7.62 5.00
N MET A 69 13.91 7.69 4.97
CA MET A 69 13.09 7.92 6.16
C MET A 69 13.18 6.76 7.16
N THR A 70 13.23 5.53 6.64
CA THR A 70 13.36 4.31 7.44
C THR A 70 14.73 4.26 8.13
N THR A 71 15.81 4.51 7.39
CA THR A 71 17.17 4.47 7.94
C THR A 71 17.50 5.70 8.78
N GLY A 72 16.92 6.87 8.47
CA GLY A 72 17.20 8.16 9.12
C GLY A 72 16.50 8.37 10.46
N GLY A 73 16.09 7.29 11.15
CA GLY A 73 15.54 7.33 12.51
C GLY A 73 14.17 8.02 12.65
N VAL A 74 13.46 8.28 11.56
CA VAL A 74 12.18 9.01 11.58
C VAL A 74 11.10 8.20 12.30
N ALA A 75 11.05 6.88 12.08
CA ALA A 75 10.10 5.98 12.74
C ALA A 75 10.14 6.11 14.26
N ARG A 76 11.33 6.15 14.87
CA ARG A 76 11.50 6.32 16.33
C ARG A 76 10.88 7.64 16.82
N ARG A 77 11.16 8.74 16.12
CA ARG A 77 10.65 10.08 16.49
C ARG A 77 9.13 10.16 16.37
N LEU A 78 8.55 9.53 15.35
CA LEU A 78 7.10 9.45 15.19
C LEU A 78 6.45 8.61 16.30
N ILE A 79 7.07 7.49 16.69
CA ILE A 79 6.61 6.68 17.83
C ILE A 79 6.67 7.49 19.13
N ASP A 80 7.78 8.19 19.39
CA ASP A 80 7.93 9.03 20.59
C ASP A 80 6.88 10.15 20.63
N PHE A 81 6.61 10.78 19.48
CA PHE A 81 5.55 11.78 19.35
C PHE A 81 4.16 11.17 19.57
N ALA A 82 3.85 10.05 18.94
CA ALA A 82 2.58 9.36 19.12
C ALA A 82 2.36 8.94 20.58
N ASN A 83 3.40 8.44 21.25
CA ASN A 83 3.37 8.11 22.67
C ASN A 83 3.09 9.36 23.54
N ALA A 84 3.69 10.51 23.21
CA ALA A 84 3.42 11.75 23.92
C ALA A 84 1.96 12.23 23.73
N CYS A 85 1.35 11.98 22.57
CA CYS A 85 -0.04 12.33 22.29
C CYS A 85 -1.04 11.47 23.07
N VAL A 86 -0.90 10.14 23.01
CA VAL A 86 -1.96 9.21 23.45
C VAL A 86 -1.49 8.12 24.43
N GLY A 87 -0.21 8.07 24.79
CA GLY A 87 0.36 7.03 25.65
C GLY A 87 -0.22 6.98 27.07
N HIS A 88 -0.80 8.09 27.51
CA HIS A 88 -1.46 8.24 28.81
C HIS A 88 -2.85 7.62 28.89
N ILE A 89 -3.42 7.27 27.73
CA ILE A 89 -4.68 6.55 27.63
C ILE A 89 -4.40 5.08 27.95
N ARG A 90 -5.38 4.36 28.49
CA ARG A 90 -5.29 2.93 28.72
C ARG A 90 -5.17 2.17 27.40
N GLY A 91 -4.17 1.31 27.27
CA GLY A 91 -3.78 0.75 25.96
C GLY A 91 -2.96 1.73 25.10
N GLY A 92 -2.54 2.86 25.66
CA GLY A 92 -2.02 4.02 24.93
C GLY A 92 -0.80 3.74 24.08
N LEU A 93 0.08 2.81 24.46
CA LEU A 93 1.23 2.41 23.63
C LEU A 93 0.80 1.70 22.34
N ALA A 94 -0.26 0.90 22.40
CA ALA A 94 -0.79 0.21 21.24
C ALA A 94 -1.58 1.17 20.33
N ILE A 95 -2.33 2.11 20.92
CA ILE A 95 -2.98 3.20 20.19
C ILE A 95 -1.93 4.10 19.52
N ALA A 96 -0.87 4.46 20.26
CA ALA A 96 0.26 5.22 19.73
C ALA A 96 1.00 4.45 18.63
N ALA A 97 1.08 3.12 18.70
CA ALA A 97 1.64 2.30 17.63
C ALA A 97 0.82 2.42 16.33
N VAL A 98 -0.52 2.40 16.40
CA VAL A 98 -1.38 2.66 15.24
C VAL A 98 -1.17 4.07 14.71
N LEU A 99 -1.17 5.08 15.59
CA LEU A 99 -0.93 6.46 15.20
C LEU A 99 0.46 6.63 14.54
N ALA A 100 1.50 5.99 15.08
CA ALA A 100 2.83 6.00 14.49
C ALA A 100 2.86 5.30 13.12
N CYS A 101 2.13 4.18 12.95
CA CYS A 101 1.94 3.57 11.64
C CYS A 101 1.22 4.51 10.67
N MET A 102 0.19 5.24 11.10
CA MET A 102 -0.50 6.22 10.24
C MET A 102 0.42 7.36 9.80
N LEU A 103 1.20 7.90 10.74
CA LEU A 103 2.14 8.99 10.44
C LEU A 103 3.29 8.52 9.55
N PHE A 104 3.78 7.29 9.74
CA PHE A 104 4.86 6.73 8.94
C PHE A 104 4.38 6.23 7.57
N ALA A 105 3.13 5.74 7.48
CA ALA A 105 2.47 5.37 6.24
C ALA A 105 2.46 6.54 5.25
N ALA A 106 2.15 7.74 5.76
CA ALA A 106 2.19 9.00 5.01
C ALA A 106 3.59 9.44 4.55
N LEU A 107 4.64 8.64 4.81
CA LEU A 107 6.01 8.89 4.38
C LEU A 107 6.56 7.76 3.53
N SER A 108 6.18 6.51 3.82
CA SER A 108 6.80 5.32 3.22
C SER A 108 6.08 4.84 1.95
N GLY A 109 4.76 5.03 1.86
CA GLY A 109 3.92 4.44 0.82
C GLY A 109 4.02 2.92 0.70
N SER A 110 4.53 2.24 1.73
CA SER A 110 4.80 0.80 1.77
C SER A 110 4.40 0.18 3.10
N SER A 111 3.50 -0.79 3.04
CA SER A 111 3.00 -1.52 4.20
C SER A 111 4.08 -2.39 4.88
N PRO A 112 4.80 -3.28 4.15
CA PRO A 112 5.86 -4.10 4.76
C PRO A 112 6.98 -3.26 5.39
N ALA A 113 7.35 -2.14 4.75
CA ALA A 113 8.32 -1.21 5.30
C ALA A 113 7.84 -0.58 6.60
N THR A 114 6.55 -0.22 6.67
CA THR A 114 5.93 0.33 7.89
C THR A 114 5.95 -0.69 9.03
N VAL A 115 5.60 -1.96 8.76
CA VAL A 115 5.69 -3.05 9.76
C VAL A 115 7.12 -3.23 10.25
N ALA A 116 8.10 -3.27 9.35
CA ALA A 116 9.50 -3.45 9.72
C ALA A 116 10.04 -2.29 10.57
N ALA A 117 9.80 -1.05 10.13
CA ALA A 117 10.34 0.16 10.76
C ALA A 117 9.65 0.50 12.09
N VAL A 118 8.32 0.55 12.09
CA VAL A 118 7.55 0.92 13.29
C VAL A 118 7.44 -0.27 14.24
N GLY A 119 7.21 -1.47 13.72
CA GLY A 119 7.00 -2.67 14.52
C GLY A 119 8.19 -3.06 15.40
N SER A 120 9.41 -2.98 14.86
CA SER A 120 10.63 -3.34 15.60
C SER A 120 10.82 -2.51 16.88
N ILE A 121 10.40 -1.25 16.85
CA ILE A 121 10.50 -0.33 17.99
C ILE A 121 9.25 -0.41 18.87
N ALA A 122 8.07 -0.34 18.27
CA ALA A 122 6.79 -0.25 18.98
C ALA A 122 6.46 -1.55 19.73
N ILE A 123 6.67 -2.73 19.12
CA ILE A 123 6.40 -4.02 19.77
C ILE A 123 7.34 -4.21 20.95
N ALA A 124 8.62 -3.93 20.77
CA ALA A 124 9.60 -4.03 21.86
C ALA A 124 9.26 -3.06 23.01
N GLY A 125 8.80 -1.84 22.70
CA GLY A 125 8.31 -0.88 23.69
C GLY A 125 7.08 -1.39 24.46
N MET A 126 6.09 -1.91 23.75
CA MET A 126 4.89 -2.50 24.34
C MET A 126 5.23 -3.66 25.28
N VAL A 127 6.09 -4.59 24.86
CA VAL A 127 6.51 -5.74 25.68
C VAL A 127 7.23 -5.29 26.95
N ARG A 128 8.16 -4.32 26.84
CA ARG A 128 8.85 -3.74 28.01
C ARG A 128 7.89 -3.08 29.01
N SER A 129 6.77 -2.54 28.52
CA SER A 129 5.73 -1.94 29.36
C SER A 129 4.67 -2.94 29.83
N GLY A 130 4.84 -4.25 29.61
CA GLY A 130 3.94 -5.29 30.12
C GLY A 130 2.79 -5.71 29.20
N TYR A 131 2.82 -5.33 27.92
CA TYR A 131 1.84 -5.82 26.94
C TYR A 131 2.24 -7.22 26.45
N PRO A 132 1.28 -8.12 26.19
CA PRO A 132 1.59 -9.40 25.54
C PRO A 132 2.19 -9.17 24.15
N GLN A 133 3.29 -9.87 23.81
CA GLN A 133 3.94 -9.74 22.51
C GLN A 133 2.99 -10.00 21.34
N ALA A 134 2.15 -11.04 21.45
CA ALA A 134 1.13 -11.35 20.45
C ALA A 134 0.11 -10.22 20.24
N PHE A 135 -0.20 -9.45 21.29
CA PHE A 135 -1.10 -8.30 21.16
C PHE A 135 -0.45 -7.20 20.30
N GLY A 136 0.80 -6.85 20.60
CA GLY A 136 1.57 -5.88 19.83
C GLY A 136 1.82 -6.31 18.38
N ALA A 137 2.17 -7.59 18.19
CA ALA A 137 2.39 -8.19 16.87
C ALA A 137 1.13 -8.11 16.00
N GLY A 138 -0.02 -8.52 16.53
CA GLY A 138 -1.29 -8.47 15.81
C GLY A 138 -1.68 -7.06 15.39
N ILE A 139 -1.53 -6.08 16.30
CA ILE A 139 -1.86 -4.68 16.02
C ILE A 139 -0.94 -4.11 14.95
N ILE A 140 0.38 -4.26 15.09
CA ILE A 140 1.33 -3.74 14.13
C ILE A 140 1.17 -4.39 12.75
N CYS A 141 0.92 -5.69 12.70
CA CYS A 141 0.68 -6.40 11.45
C CYS A 141 -0.47 -5.78 10.64
N ASN A 142 -1.55 -5.40 11.33
CA ASN A 142 -2.73 -4.79 10.73
C ASN A 142 -2.55 -3.28 10.50
N ALA A 143 -2.09 -2.53 11.50
CA ALA A 143 -1.90 -1.08 11.39
C ALA A 143 -0.83 -0.71 10.36
N GLY A 144 0.15 -1.58 10.13
CA GLY A 144 1.14 -1.40 9.07
C GLY A 144 0.54 -1.44 7.67
N THR A 145 -0.61 -2.09 7.46
CA THR A 145 -1.29 -2.13 6.15
C THR A 145 -1.63 -0.74 5.65
N LEU A 146 -2.02 0.17 6.56
CA LEU A 146 -2.30 1.60 6.31
C LEU A 146 -1.18 2.29 5.52
N GLY A 147 0.03 1.73 5.51
CA GLY A 147 1.16 2.11 4.66
C GLY A 147 0.85 2.20 3.17
N ILE A 148 -0.20 1.55 2.66
CA ILE A 148 -0.59 1.68 1.24
C ILE A 148 -1.93 2.40 1.03
N LEU A 149 -2.71 2.67 2.09
CA LEU A 149 -3.95 3.47 2.00
C LEU A 149 -3.73 4.95 2.33
N ILE A 150 -2.91 5.27 3.33
CA ILE A 150 -2.63 6.66 3.71
C ILE A 150 -1.59 7.24 2.74
N PRO A 151 -1.89 8.35 2.04
CA PRO A 151 -1.01 8.89 1.00
C PRO A 151 0.28 9.53 1.55
N PRO A 152 1.37 9.53 0.76
CA PRO A 152 1.49 9.00 -0.61
C PRO A 152 1.54 7.47 -0.63
N SER A 153 1.00 6.85 -1.68
CA SER A 153 0.91 5.38 -1.81
C SER A 153 1.46 4.90 -3.15
N ILE A 154 2.41 3.97 -3.11
CA ILE A 154 2.99 3.36 -4.31
C ILE A 154 1.92 2.56 -5.07
N VAL A 155 1.05 1.85 -4.35
CA VAL A 155 -0.02 1.03 -4.96
C VAL A 155 -1.03 1.92 -5.70
N MET A 156 -1.35 3.10 -5.16
CA MET A 156 -2.21 4.07 -5.85
C MET A 156 -1.53 4.65 -7.10
N VAL A 157 -0.22 4.89 -7.07
CA VAL A 157 0.54 5.32 -8.27
C VAL A 157 0.50 4.24 -9.35
N VAL A 158 0.65 2.97 -8.97
CA VAL A 158 0.57 1.84 -9.92
C VAL A 158 -0.84 1.71 -10.49
N TYR A 159 -1.88 1.85 -9.67
CA TYR A 159 -3.27 1.87 -10.13
C TYR A 159 -3.53 3.02 -11.10
N ALA A 160 -3.06 4.23 -10.77
CA ALA A 160 -3.17 5.41 -11.62
C ALA A 160 -2.51 5.20 -12.98
N ALA A 161 -1.31 4.61 -13.00
CA ALA A 161 -0.61 4.29 -14.24
C ALA A 161 -1.35 3.22 -15.06
N ALA A 162 -1.89 2.18 -14.41
CA ALA A 162 -2.60 1.09 -15.10
C ALA A 162 -3.99 1.47 -15.62
N THR A 163 -4.60 2.52 -15.06
CA THR A 163 -5.97 2.96 -15.39
C THR A 163 -6.04 4.36 -15.99
N GLU A 164 -4.89 5.00 -16.19
CA GLU A 164 -4.76 6.39 -16.64
C GLU A 164 -5.57 7.40 -15.79
N THR A 165 -5.70 7.11 -14.49
CA THR A 165 -6.41 7.99 -13.53
C THR A 165 -5.45 8.94 -12.82
N SER A 166 -5.98 9.96 -12.14
CA SER A 166 -5.17 10.95 -11.44
C SER A 166 -4.63 10.42 -10.11
N VAL A 167 -3.29 10.37 -9.99
CA VAL A 167 -2.60 10.04 -8.73
C VAL A 167 -3.01 10.99 -7.60
N GLY A 168 -3.10 12.29 -7.88
CA GLY A 168 -3.48 13.29 -6.87
C GLY A 168 -4.91 13.06 -6.33
N LYS A 169 -5.86 12.69 -7.20
CA LYS A 169 -7.23 12.35 -6.75
C LYS A 169 -7.24 11.10 -5.88
N LEU A 170 -6.51 10.06 -6.28
CA LEU A 170 -6.39 8.83 -5.47
C LEU A 170 -5.76 9.10 -4.12
N PHE A 171 -4.74 9.95 -4.06
CA PHE A 171 -4.16 10.38 -2.80
C PHE A 171 -5.23 11.05 -1.93
N MET A 172 -5.98 12.05 -2.42
CA MET A 172 -7.03 12.63 -1.57
C MET A 172 -8.12 11.64 -1.18
N ALA A 173 -8.47 10.72 -2.07
CA ALA A 173 -9.46 9.70 -1.80
C ALA A 173 -9.02 8.70 -0.73
N GLY A 174 -7.72 8.51 -0.51
CA GLY A 174 -7.16 7.63 0.52
C GLY A 174 -7.14 8.21 1.93
N VAL A 175 -7.15 9.55 2.06
CA VAL A 175 -7.02 10.23 3.37
C VAL A 175 -8.17 9.88 4.31
N VAL A 176 -9.42 10.09 3.87
CA VAL A 176 -10.61 9.82 4.72
C VAL A 176 -10.72 8.34 5.09
N PRO A 177 -10.64 7.39 4.14
CA PRO A 177 -10.60 5.95 4.44
C PRO A 177 -9.48 5.58 5.42
N GLY A 178 -8.26 6.08 5.21
CA GLY A 178 -7.11 5.77 6.06
C GLY A 178 -7.25 6.29 7.48
N LEU A 179 -7.75 7.53 7.65
CA LEU A 179 -8.06 8.08 8.97
C LEU A 179 -9.19 7.31 9.66
N LEU A 180 -10.22 6.92 8.91
CA LEU A 180 -11.36 6.18 9.43
C LEU A 180 -10.94 4.78 9.90
N LEU A 181 -10.19 4.03 9.08
CA LEU A 181 -9.69 2.70 9.44
C LEU A 181 -8.70 2.77 10.61
N GLY A 182 -7.75 3.71 10.58
CA GLY A 182 -6.82 3.93 11.70
C GLY A 182 -7.54 4.24 13.00
N THR A 183 -8.57 5.09 12.95
CA THR A 183 -9.41 5.41 14.12
C THR A 183 -10.22 4.21 14.59
N ALA A 184 -10.80 3.43 13.67
CA ALA A 184 -11.52 2.20 14.02
C ALA A 184 -10.62 1.19 14.75
N LEU A 185 -9.38 1.02 14.28
CA LEU A 185 -8.37 0.20 14.97
C LEU A 185 -8.06 0.76 16.37
N MET A 186 -7.81 2.07 16.51
CA MET A 186 -7.54 2.70 17.80
C MET A 186 -8.70 2.54 18.80
N VAL A 187 -9.94 2.69 18.35
CA VAL A 187 -11.15 2.49 19.17
C VAL A 187 -11.26 1.04 19.62
N ALA A 188 -11.07 0.07 18.72
CA ALA A 188 -11.10 -1.34 19.07
C ALA A 188 -9.99 -1.72 20.05
N ILE A 189 -8.78 -1.18 19.87
CA ILE A 189 -7.66 -1.38 20.79
C ILE A 189 -8.00 -0.84 22.17
N TYR A 190 -8.59 0.36 22.27
CA TYR A 190 -9.02 0.93 23.54
C TYR A 190 -10.01 0.00 24.27
N ILE A 191 -11.05 -0.48 23.57
CA ILE A 191 -12.05 -1.40 24.14
C ILE A 191 -11.38 -2.67 24.70
N VAL A 192 -10.50 -3.29 23.92
CA VAL A 192 -9.79 -4.50 24.34
C VAL A 192 -8.82 -4.21 25.49
N ALA A 193 -8.14 -3.07 25.46
CA ALA A 193 -7.18 -2.65 26.50
C ALA A 193 -7.86 -2.39 27.85
N VAL A 194 -9.06 -1.79 27.83
CA VAL A 194 -9.87 -1.61 29.05
C VAL A 194 -10.24 -2.97 29.63
N LYS A 195 -10.78 -3.88 28.79
CA LYS A 195 -11.19 -5.24 29.19
C LYS A 195 -10.03 -6.10 29.71
N LYS A 196 -8.84 -5.97 29.13
CA LYS A 196 -7.64 -6.74 29.51
C LYS A 196 -6.78 -6.08 30.58
N ASN A 197 -7.19 -4.93 31.12
CA ASN A 197 -6.44 -4.20 32.14
C ASN A 197 -5.00 -3.86 31.74
N LEU A 198 -4.82 -3.43 30.48
CA LEU A 198 -3.49 -3.09 29.95
C LEU A 198 -2.95 -1.78 30.56
N PRO A 199 -1.61 -1.64 30.67
CA PRO A 199 -1.01 -0.49 31.33
C PRO A 199 -1.12 0.78 30.50
N ALA A 200 -1.11 1.93 31.18
CA ALA A 200 -1.02 3.26 30.61
C ALA A 200 0.27 3.93 31.08
N LEU A 201 0.86 4.80 30.25
CA LEU A 201 1.97 5.63 30.69
C LEU A 201 1.48 6.81 31.51
N PRO A 202 2.35 7.46 32.31
CA PRO A 202 2.06 8.78 32.84
C PRO A 202 1.76 9.78 31.72
N ARG A 203 0.94 10.79 32.02
CA ARG A 203 0.66 11.86 31.05
C ARG A 203 1.92 12.66 30.76
N ALA A 204 2.26 12.74 29.48
CA ALA A 204 3.37 13.56 29.02
C ALA A 204 3.13 15.02 29.42
N THR A 205 4.17 15.65 29.97
CA THR A 205 4.16 17.08 30.26
C THR A 205 4.11 17.88 28.95
N LEU A 206 3.66 19.14 29.02
CA LEU A 206 3.65 20.02 27.84
C LEU A 206 5.05 20.19 27.25
N ARG A 207 6.08 20.19 28.09
CA ARG A 207 7.49 20.27 27.65
C ARG A 207 7.91 19.01 26.89
N GLU A 208 7.54 17.82 27.36
CA GLU A 208 7.83 16.57 26.67
C GLU A 208 7.11 16.50 25.32
N PHE A 209 5.82 16.84 25.29
CA PHE A 209 5.02 16.91 24.07
C PHE A 209 5.64 17.86 23.04
N LEU A 210 5.99 19.10 23.43
CA LEU A 210 6.61 20.07 22.51
C LEU A 210 7.99 19.59 22.04
N SER A 211 8.74 18.88 22.88
CA SER A 211 10.04 18.33 22.53
C SER A 211 9.92 17.21 21.50
N THR A 212 8.99 16.25 21.70
CA THR A 212 8.78 15.15 20.74
C THR A 212 8.16 15.66 19.44
N ALA A 213 7.22 16.61 19.51
CA ALA A 213 6.66 17.27 18.33
C ALA A 213 7.74 17.96 17.50
N ARG A 214 8.63 18.74 18.14
CA ARG A 214 9.75 19.40 17.46
C ARG A 214 10.74 18.40 16.85
N LYS A 215 10.95 17.25 17.48
CA LYS A 215 11.80 16.19 16.91
C LYS A 215 11.14 15.52 15.71
N ALA A 216 9.83 15.31 15.73
CA ALA A 216 9.07 14.67 14.65
C ALA A 216 8.79 15.60 13.47
N ILE A 217 8.84 16.92 13.67
CA ILE A 217 8.37 17.92 12.69
C ILE A 217 8.99 17.76 11.31
N TRP A 218 10.28 17.43 11.21
CA TRP A 218 10.95 17.29 9.92
C TRP A 218 10.45 16.07 9.13
N GLY A 219 10.06 15.00 9.82
CA GLY A 219 9.40 13.86 9.18
C GLY A 219 8.00 14.25 8.72
N LEU A 220 7.21 14.87 9.60
CA LEU A 220 5.83 15.28 9.31
C LEU A 220 5.72 16.33 8.19
N LEU A 221 6.71 17.22 8.10
CA LEU A 221 6.75 18.25 7.07
C LEU A 221 6.86 17.65 5.66
N LEU A 222 7.41 16.45 5.51
CA LEU A 222 7.44 15.76 4.22
C LEU A 222 6.02 15.55 3.66
N MET A 223 5.08 15.11 4.49
CA MET A 223 3.68 14.92 4.08
C MET A 223 3.08 16.25 3.59
N VAL A 224 3.37 17.35 4.29
CA VAL A 224 2.94 18.70 3.90
C VAL A 224 3.59 19.15 2.60
N ILE A 225 4.87 18.86 2.38
CA ILE A 225 5.59 19.18 1.14
C ILE A 225 4.98 18.43 -0.05
N ILE A 226 4.72 17.12 0.11
CA ILE A 226 4.18 16.29 -0.97
C ILE A 226 2.75 16.70 -1.29
N LEU A 227 1.85 16.67 -0.31
CA LEU A 227 0.44 16.98 -0.53
C LEU A 227 0.26 18.47 -0.85
N GLY A 228 0.86 19.36 -0.07
CA GLY A 228 0.79 20.80 -0.31
C GLY A 228 1.37 21.20 -1.67
N GLY A 229 2.48 20.58 -2.10
CA GLY A 229 3.07 20.81 -3.41
C GLY A 229 2.17 20.35 -4.57
N ILE A 230 1.55 19.18 -4.44
CA ILE A 230 0.62 18.65 -5.45
C ILE A 230 -0.63 19.54 -5.55
N TYR A 231 -1.28 19.86 -4.42
CA TYR A 231 -2.57 20.57 -4.44
C TYR A 231 -2.46 22.08 -4.61
N SER A 232 -1.30 22.68 -4.33
CA SER A 232 -1.03 24.06 -4.75
C SER A 232 -0.73 24.17 -6.25
N GLY A 233 -0.60 23.05 -6.97
CA GLY A 233 -0.22 23.02 -8.38
C GLY A 233 1.26 23.33 -8.63
N MET A 234 2.08 23.44 -7.58
CA MET A 234 3.52 23.66 -7.73
C MET A 234 4.24 22.42 -8.27
N PHE A 235 3.78 21.23 -7.89
CA PHE A 235 4.38 19.95 -8.27
C PHE A 235 3.34 19.02 -8.91
N THR A 236 3.77 18.28 -9.92
CA THR A 236 3.14 17.01 -10.29
C THR A 236 3.44 15.93 -9.22
N PRO A 237 2.68 14.83 -9.18
CA PRO A 237 2.97 13.72 -8.26
C PRO A 237 4.39 13.15 -8.41
N THR A 238 4.92 13.11 -9.64
CA THR A 238 6.29 12.66 -9.91
C THR A 238 7.34 13.65 -9.38
N GLU A 239 7.15 14.95 -9.60
CA GLU A 239 8.03 15.99 -9.04
C GLU A 239 7.98 16.00 -7.50
N ALA A 240 6.79 15.84 -6.92
CA ALA A 240 6.63 15.73 -5.48
C ALA A 240 7.38 14.53 -4.90
N ALA A 241 7.38 13.38 -5.61
CA ALA A 241 8.17 12.22 -5.23
C ALA A 241 9.69 12.50 -5.29
N ALA A 242 10.16 13.17 -6.34
CA ALA A 242 11.57 13.55 -6.47
C ALA A 242 12.01 14.51 -5.36
N VAL A 243 11.21 15.54 -5.07
CA VAL A 243 11.41 16.47 -3.95
C VAL A 243 11.42 15.70 -2.63
N ALA A 244 10.52 14.73 -2.46
CA ALA A 244 10.48 13.87 -1.28
C ALA A 244 11.75 13.05 -1.09
N ALA A 245 12.33 12.49 -2.16
CA ALA A 245 13.57 11.75 -2.10
C ALA A 245 14.75 12.64 -1.66
N VAL A 246 14.88 13.82 -2.27
CA VAL A 246 15.94 14.80 -1.95
C VAL A 246 15.79 15.32 -0.52
N TYR A 247 14.58 15.71 -0.14
CA TYR A 247 14.28 16.18 1.20
C TYR A 247 14.56 15.08 2.24
N SER A 248 14.17 13.83 1.95
CA SER A 248 14.42 12.70 2.84
C SER A 248 15.91 12.46 3.07
N ALA A 249 16.71 12.49 2.00
CA ALA A 249 18.16 12.39 2.10
C ALA A 249 18.74 13.54 2.93
N PHE A 250 18.27 14.78 2.70
CA PHE A 250 18.74 15.96 3.41
C PHE A 250 18.48 15.85 4.92
N ILE A 251 17.25 15.50 5.33
CA ILE A 251 16.95 15.41 6.75
C ILE A 251 17.69 14.25 7.42
N ALA A 252 17.86 13.11 6.74
CA ALA A 252 18.55 11.95 7.29
C ALA A 252 20.04 12.26 7.53
N LEU A 253 20.70 12.93 6.59
CA LEU A 253 22.13 13.25 6.62
C LEU A 253 22.47 14.45 7.50
N PHE A 254 21.71 15.55 7.38
CA PHE A 254 22.13 16.83 7.94
C PHE A 254 21.33 17.27 9.16
N VAL A 255 20.04 16.92 9.24
CA VAL A 255 19.15 17.36 10.33
C VAL A 255 19.17 16.36 11.47
N TYR A 256 18.76 15.12 11.20
CA TYR A 256 18.75 14.04 12.18
C TYR A 256 20.13 13.44 12.39
N LYS A 257 20.95 13.40 11.34
CA LYS A 257 22.32 12.85 11.37
C LYS A 257 22.36 11.38 11.82
N ASP A 258 21.28 10.65 11.57
CA ASP A 258 21.19 9.21 11.84
C ASP A 258 21.72 8.37 10.67
N LEU A 259 22.02 9.00 9.52
CA LEU A 259 22.64 8.40 8.37
C LEU A 259 23.96 9.11 8.06
N THR A 260 24.99 8.36 7.72
CA THR A 260 26.26 8.90 7.23
C THR A 260 26.37 8.83 5.70
N PHE A 261 27.21 9.69 5.12
CA PHE A 261 27.53 9.62 3.68
C PHE A 261 28.09 8.26 3.27
N ARG A 262 28.77 7.53 4.17
CA ARG A 262 29.30 6.19 3.90
C ARG A 262 28.21 5.12 3.81
N GLU A 263 27.09 5.32 4.49
CA GLU A 263 25.94 4.40 4.46
C GLU A 263 24.98 4.72 3.29
N THR A 264 25.05 5.94 2.75
CA THR A 264 24.17 6.39 1.66
C THR A 264 24.21 5.49 0.42
N PRO A 265 25.37 5.01 -0.07
CA PRO A 265 25.42 4.07 -1.19
C PRO A 265 24.64 2.78 -0.93
N LYS A 266 24.62 2.29 0.32
CA LYS A 266 23.85 1.09 0.68
C LYS A 266 22.34 1.37 0.61
N VAL A 267 21.89 2.52 1.12
CA VAL A 267 20.47 2.93 1.04
C VAL A 267 20.03 3.08 -0.42
N LEU A 268 20.85 3.71 -1.25
CA LEU A 268 20.60 3.84 -2.69
C LEU A 268 20.51 2.47 -3.37
N LEU A 269 21.45 1.56 -3.08
CA LEU A 269 21.47 0.23 -3.66
C LEU A 269 20.25 -0.60 -3.25
N ASP A 270 19.87 -0.56 -1.97
CA ASP A 270 18.71 -1.32 -1.47
C ASP A 270 17.40 -0.77 -2.02
N SER A 271 17.27 0.55 -2.16
CA SER A 271 16.13 1.19 -2.85
C SER A 271 16.11 0.86 -4.35
N ALA A 272 17.27 0.84 -5.01
CA ALA A 272 17.38 0.50 -6.43
C ALA A 272 16.97 -0.95 -6.70
N LYS A 273 17.33 -1.91 -5.84
CA LYS A 273 16.89 -3.31 -5.97
C LYS A 273 15.36 -3.43 -5.96
N LEU A 274 14.71 -2.75 -5.01
CA LEU A 274 13.24 -2.73 -4.93
C LEU A 274 12.62 -2.08 -6.17
N SER A 275 13.20 -0.97 -6.61
CA SER A 275 12.75 -0.26 -7.81
C SER A 275 12.87 -1.11 -9.08
N ILE A 276 14.01 -1.79 -9.28
CA ILE A 276 14.25 -2.69 -10.42
C ILE A 276 13.24 -3.83 -10.41
N MET A 277 13.01 -4.45 -9.24
CA MET A 277 12.03 -5.53 -9.09
C MET A 277 10.62 -5.07 -9.49
N LEU A 278 10.16 -3.92 -8.99
CA LEU A 278 8.84 -3.39 -9.32
C LEU A 278 8.73 -2.98 -10.80
N MET A 279 9.71 -2.24 -11.32
CA MET A 279 9.71 -1.80 -12.72
C MET A 279 9.74 -2.99 -13.68
N PHE A 280 10.44 -4.07 -13.32
CA PHE A 280 10.45 -5.30 -14.11
C PHE A 280 9.10 -6.01 -14.09
N ILE A 281 8.39 -6.02 -12.95
CA ILE A 281 7.01 -6.51 -12.87
C ILE A 281 6.11 -5.64 -13.77
N ILE A 282 6.21 -4.31 -13.68
CA ILE A 282 5.38 -3.37 -14.45
C ILE A 282 5.58 -3.54 -15.95
N ALA A 283 6.82 -3.60 -16.43
CA ALA A 283 7.13 -3.81 -17.85
C ALA A 283 6.47 -5.08 -18.42
N ASN A 284 6.59 -6.20 -17.70
CA ASN A 284 6.01 -7.46 -18.15
C ASN A 284 4.48 -7.51 -17.97
N ALA A 285 3.94 -6.81 -16.97
CA ALA A 285 2.51 -6.73 -16.74
C ALA A 285 1.81 -5.83 -17.77
N MET A 286 2.44 -4.74 -18.20
CA MET A 286 1.93 -3.90 -19.30
C MET A 286 1.90 -4.67 -20.61
N LEU A 287 2.89 -5.53 -20.87
CA LEU A 287 2.84 -6.45 -21.99
C LEU A 287 1.65 -7.42 -21.88
N PHE A 288 1.43 -8.02 -20.72
CA PHE A 288 0.28 -8.89 -20.47
C PHE A 288 -1.05 -8.14 -20.67
N ALA A 289 -1.18 -6.92 -20.14
CA ALA A 289 -2.36 -6.07 -20.29
C ALA A 289 -2.63 -5.66 -21.74
N HIS A 290 -1.56 -5.45 -22.54
CA HIS A 290 -1.68 -5.20 -23.98
C HIS A 290 -2.32 -6.38 -24.71
N VAL A 291 -1.92 -7.62 -24.38
CA VAL A 291 -2.56 -8.83 -24.93
C VAL A 291 -4.04 -8.89 -24.57
N LEU A 292 -4.38 -8.67 -23.30
CA LEU A 292 -5.78 -8.68 -22.85
C LEU A 292 -6.65 -7.66 -23.60
N THR A 293 -6.09 -6.47 -23.82
CA THR A 293 -6.77 -5.37 -24.51
C THR A 293 -6.95 -5.69 -25.99
N THR A 294 -5.93 -6.27 -26.62
CA THR A 294 -5.95 -6.66 -28.04
C THR A 294 -6.94 -7.78 -28.30
N GLU A 295 -7.02 -8.76 -27.40
CA GLU A 295 -7.99 -9.87 -27.46
C GLU A 295 -9.41 -9.47 -27.02
N GLN A 296 -9.62 -8.18 -26.70
CA GLN A 296 -10.90 -7.61 -26.27
C GLN A 296 -11.51 -8.34 -25.06
N LEU A 297 -10.67 -8.90 -24.19
CA LEU A 297 -11.16 -9.63 -23.02
C LEU A 297 -12.03 -8.73 -22.11
N PRO A 298 -11.65 -7.48 -21.80
CA PRO A 298 -12.50 -6.62 -20.98
C PRO A 298 -13.89 -6.42 -21.56
N GLN A 299 -14.02 -6.29 -22.89
CA GLN A 299 -15.30 -6.12 -23.58
C GLN A 299 -16.14 -7.41 -23.52
N GLN A 300 -15.53 -8.58 -23.70
CA GLN A 300 -16.21 -9.87 -23.59
C GLN A 300 -16.75 -10.10 -22.17
N ILE A 301 -15.94 -9.83 -21.15
CA ILE A 301 -16.38 -9.95 -19.75
C ILE A 301 -17.47 -8.93 -19.45
N THR A 302 -17.34 -7.69 -19.91
CA THR A 302 -18.38 -6.65 -19.75
C THR A 302 -19.71 -7.11 -20.37
N ALA A 303 -19.69 -7.66 -21.58
CA ALA A 303 -20.90 -8.15 -22.25
C ALA A 303 -21.56 -9.29 -21.45
N TRP A 304 -20.75 -10.24 -20.97
CA TRP A 304 -21.24 -11.33 -20.11
C TRP A 304 -21.82 -10.80 -18.79
N VAL A 305 -21.21 -9.80 -18.17
CA VAL A 305 -21.69 -9.18 -16.93
C VAL A 305 -23.06 -8.52 -17.14
N ILE A 306 -23.22 -7.78 -18.25
CA ILE A 306 -24.48 -7.14 -18.62
C ILE A 306 -25.56 -8.20 -18.92
N GLU A 307 -25.22 -9.24 -19.68
CA GLU A 307 -26.14 -10.34 -20.03
C GLU A 307 -26.59 -11.14 -18.80
N ALA A 308 -25.68 -11.37 -17.85
CA ALA A 308 -25.98 -12.00 -16.57
C ALA A 308 -26.82 -11.12 -15.63
N GLY A 309 -27.13 -9.86 -16.01
CA GLY A 309 -27.89 -8.93 -15.19
C GLY A 309 -27.18 -8.52 -13.90
N LEU A 310 -25.84 -8.58 -13.88
CA LEU A 310 -25.06 -8.27 -12.69
C LEU A 310 -25.17 -6.79 -12.33
N THR A 311 -25.57 -6.53 -11.08
CA THR A 311 -25.63 -5.17 -10.54
C THR A 311 -24.24 -4.68 -10.12
N PRO A 312 -24.01 -3.35 -9.99
CA PRO A 312 -22.77 -2.80 -9.43
C PRO A 312 -22.41 -3.42 -8.06
N VAL A 313 -23.41 -3.71 -7.23
CA VAL A 313 -23.23 -4.35 -5.91
C VAL A 313 -22.66 -5.76 -6.06
N THR A 314 -23.24 -6.58 -6.94
CA THR A 314 -22.77 -7.96 -7.16
C THR A 314 -21.38 -7.98 -7.79
N PHE A 315 -21.11 -7.05 -8.72
CA PHE A 315 -19.78 -6.90 -9.30
C PHE A 315 -18.73 -6.55 -8.25
N LEU A 316 -18.99 -5.56 -7.39
CA LEU A 316 -18.08 -5.17 -6.32
C LEU A 316 -17.83 -6.29 -5.30
N LEU A 317 -18.85 -7.10 -5.01
CA LEU A 317 -18.68 -8.29 -4.16
C LEU A 317 -17.71 -9.29 -4.79
N MET A 318 -17.85 -9.56 -6.10
CA MET A 318 -16.92 -10.44 -6.83
C MET A 318 -15.50 -9.86 -6.84
N VAL A 319 -15.37 -8.56 -7.10
CA VAL A 319 -14.09 -7.84 -7.05
C VAL A 319 -13.42 -8.05 -5.70
N ASN A 320 -14.16 -7.87 -4.60
CA ASN A 320 -13.62 -8.07 -3.26
C ASN A 320 -13.13 -9.52 -3.05
N ILE A 321 -13.94 -10.52 -3.40
CA ILE A 321 -13.57 -11.93 -3.22
C ILE A 321 -12.31 -12.26 -4.03
N VAL A 322 -12.26 -11.86 -5.30
CA VAL A 322 -11.10 -12.11 -6.17
C VAL A 322 -9.85 -11.43 -5.63
N LEU A 323 -9.95 -10.18 -5.19
CA LEU A 323 -8.80 -9.43 -4.68
C LEU A 323 -8.33 -9.92 -3.31
N LEU A 324 -9.22 -10.37 -2.44
CA LEU A 324 -8.86 -10.99 -1.17
C LEU A 324 -8.08 -12.29 -1.39
N ILE A 325 -8.53 -13.11 -2.34
CA ILE A 325 -7.83 -14.35 -2.70
C ILE A 325 -6.48 -14.01 -3.31
N ALA A 326 -6.43 -13.17 -4.35
CA ALA A 326 -5.18 -12.81 -5.03
C ALA A 326 -4.17 -12.14 -4.08
N GLY A 327 -4.67 -11.22 -3.24
CA GLY A 327 -3.90 -10.49 -2.23
C GLY A 327 -3.18 -11.38 -1.23
N ALA A 328 -3.71 -12.57 -0.96
CA ALA A 328 -3.09 -13.52 -0.05
C ALA A 328 -1.84 -14.22 -0.63
N PHE A 329 -1.62 -14.15 -1.95
CA PHE A 329 -0.51 -14.84 -2.64
C PHE A 329 0.54 -13.90 -3.23
N MET A 330 0.14 -12.69 -3.63
CA MET A 330 0.97 -11.81 -4.45
C MET A 330 1.10 -10.42 -3.84
N GLU A 331 2.16 -9.71 -4.25
CA GLU A 331 2.38 -8.32 -3.86
C GLU A 331 1.32 -7.39 -4.51
N PRO A 332 0.82 -6.35 -3.79
CA PRO A 332 -0.27 -5.50 -4.27
C PRO A 332 -0.06 -4.87 -5.66
N SER A 333 1.12 -4.33 -5.93
CA SER A 333 1.41 -3.67 -7.21
C SER A 333 1.28 -4.65 -8.38
N ALA A 334 1.79 -5.89 -8.23
CA ALA A 334 1.62 -6.94 -9.21
C ALA A 334 0.14 -7.26 -9.48
N ILE A 335 -0.68 -7.33 -8.41
CA ILE A 335 -2.11 -7.64 -8.55
C ILE A 335 -2.86 -6.52 -9.26
N ILE A 336 -2.58 -5.26 -8.91
CA ILE A 336 -3.17 -4.09 -9.59
C ILE A 336 -2.89 -4.14 -11.09
N LEU A 337 -1.65 -4.42 -11.49
CA LEU A 337 -1.28 -4.43 -12.91
C LEU A 337 -1.99 -5.54 -13.71
N ILE A 338 -2.34 -6.64 -13.05
CA ILE A 338 -3.05 -7.76 -13.69
C ILE A 338 -4.56 -7.49 -13.72
N LEU A 339 -5.13 -7.12 -12.57
CA LEU A 339 -6.58 -7.10 -12.39
C LEU A 339 -7.20 -5.74 -12.71
N ALA A 340 -6.51 -4.62 -12.52
CA ALA A 340 -7.10 -3.30 -12.80
C ALA A 340 -7.50 -3.14 -14.28
N PRO A 341 -6.68 -3.52 -15.29
CA PRO A 341 -7.09 -3.44 -16.70
C PRO A 341 -8.33 -4.28 -17.05
N ILE A 342 -8.60 -5.34 -16.27
CA ILE A 342 -9.76 -6.20 -16.45
C ILE A 342 -10.99 -5.61 -15.76
N LEU A 343 -10.84 -5.19 -14.50
CA LEU A 343 -11.94 -4.75 -13.65
C LEU A 343 -12.39 -3.32 -13.96
N PHE A 344 -11.45 -2.45 -14.35
CA PHE A 344 -11.70 -1.03 -14.56
C PHE A 344 -12.73 -0.77 -15.67
N PRO A 345 -12.62 -1.34 -16.90
CA PRO A 345 -13.59 -1.08 -17.96
C PRO A 345 -15.02 -1.53 -17.59
N ILE A 346 -15.13 -2.65 -16.86
CA ILE A 346 -16.41 -3.18 -16.38
C ILE A 346 -17.01 -2.23 -15.34
N ALA A 347 -16.20 -1.76 -14.39
CA ALA A 347 -16.63 -0.83 -13.36
C ALA A 347 -17.15 0.49 -13.95
N MET A 348 -16.44 1.04 -14.94
CA MET A 348 -16.87 2.25 -15.66
C MET A 348 -18.21 2.05 -16.36
N LYS A 349 -18.44 0.88 -16.96
CA LYS A 349 -19.72 0.54 -17.61
C LYS A 349 -20.87 0.38 -16.62
N LEU A 350 -20.58 -0.06 -15.40
CA LEU A 350 -21.54 -0.16 -14.30
C LEU A 350 -21.73 1.17 -13.54
N GLY A 351 -21.08 2.25 -13.97
CA GLY A 351 -21.20 3.58 -13.35
C GLY A 351 -20.47 3.71 -12.01
N ILE A 352 -19.49 2.83 -11.75
CA ILE A 352 -18.64 2.91 -10.56
C ILE A 352 -17.54 3.94 -10.83
N ASP A 353 -17.36 4.86 -9.88
CA ASP A 353 -16.31 5.88 -9.97
C ASP A 353 -14.90 5.24 -9.98
N PRO A 354 -14.01 5.67 -10.89
CA PRO A 354 -12.68 5.09 -11.04
C PRO A 354 -11.79 5.29 -9.81
N ILE A 355 -11.88 6.44 -9.14
CA ILE A 355 -11.12 6.74 -7.93
C ILE A 355 -11.64 5.86 -6.78
N HIS A 356 -12.95 5.71 -6.68
CA HIS A 356 -13.56 4.83 -5.70
C HIS A 356 -13.13 3.36 -5.88
N LEU A 357 -13.15 2.86 -7.13
CA LEU A 357 -12.64 1.53 -7.44
C LEU A 357 -11.17 1.37 -7.00
N GLY A 358 -10.33 2.36 -7.30
CA GLY A 358 -8.93 2.36 -6.86
C GLY A 358 -8.78 2.20 -5.34
N ILE A 359 -9.57 2.92 -4.55
CA ILE A 359 -9.56 2.78 -3.08
C ILE A 359 -10.04 1.40 -2.64
N ILE A 360 -11.12 0.87 -3.23
CA ILE A 360 -11.60 -0.50 -2.93
C ILE A 360 -10.49 -1.52 -3.21
N MET A 361 -9.81 -1.38 -4.35
CA MET A 361 -8.72 -2.29 -4.70
C MET A 361 -7.58 -2.20 -3.68
N VAL A 362 -7.16 -0.99 -3.30
CA VAL A 362 -6.12 -0.79 -2.27
C VAL A 362 -6.49 -1.46 -0.94
N VAL A 363 -7.72 -1.24 -0.44
CA VAL A 363 -8.18 -1.81 0.83
C VAL A 363 -8.26 -3.35 0.79
N ASN A 364 -8.68 -3.94 -0.34
CA ASN A 364 -8.63 -5.40 -0.48
C ASN A 364 -7.19 -5.92 -0.39
N LEU A 365 -6.26 -5.23 -1.03
CA LEU A 365 -4.86 -5.65 -1.07
C LEU A 365 -4.16 -5.44 0.28
N GLU A 366 -4.55 -4.42 1.05
CA GLU A 366 -4.16 -4.26 2.46
C GLU A 366 -4.52 -5.51 3.27
N ILE A 367 -5.74 -6.00 3.11
CA ILE A 367 -6.21 -7.22 3.76
C ILE A 367 -5.43 -8.44 3.25
N GLY A 368 -5.14 -8.50 1.96
CA GLY A 368 -4.29 -9.54 1.37
C GLY A 368 -2.92 -9.66 2.06
N LEU A 369 -2.29 -8.53 2.38
CA LEU A 369 -0.98 -8.49 3.05
C LEU A 369 -0.98 -9.11 4.45
N ILE A 370 -2.13 -9.32 5.08
CA ILE A 370 -2.27 -9.93 6.41
C ILE A 370 -3.07 -11.25 6.38
N THR A 371 -3.39 -11.76 5.19
CA THR A 371 -4.19 -12.98 5.01
C THR A 371 -3.29 -14.14 4.54
N PRO A 372 -3.35 -15.32 5.19
CA PRO A 372 -2.64 -16.52 4.71
C PRO A 372 -3.10 -16.93 3.31
N PRO A 373 -2.24 -17.56 2.48
CA PRO A 373 -1.04 -18.31 2.88
C PRO A 373 0.27 -17.53 2.87
N VAL A 374 0.39 -16.44 2.11
CA VAL A 374 1.61 -15.63 2.08
C VAL A 374 1.49 -14.48 3.08
N GLY A 375 0.63 -13.51 2.81
CA GLY A 375 0.43 -12.33 3.66
C GLY A 375 1.75 -11.69 4.13
N LEU A 376 2.38 -10.88 3.27
CA LEU A 376 3.73 -10.35 3.49
C LEU A 376 3.93 -9.65 4.85
N ASN A 377 2.92 -8.95 5.39
CA ASN A 377 3.01 -8.35 6.71
C ASN A 377 3.06 -9.39 7.84
N LEU A 378 2.46 -10.57 7.67
CA LEU A 378 2.59 -11.67 8.62
C LEU A 378 4.03 -12.15 8.69
N PHE A 379 4.70 -12.31 7.54
CA PHE A 379 6.12 -12.69 7.49
C PHE A 379 7.03 -11.62 8.09
N VAL A 380 6.82 -10.35 7.74
CA VAL A 380 7.62 -9.25 8.31
C VAL A 380 7.39 -9.16 9.83
N THR A 381 6.15 -9.29 10.29
CA THR A 381 5.84 -9.28 11.73
C THR A 381 6.48 -10.47 12.43
N SER A 382 6.41 -11.67 11.84
CA SER A 382 7.07 -12.87 12.36
C SER A 382 8.58 -12.67 12.46
N ALA A 383 9.23 -12.12 11.44
CA ALA A 383 10.66 -11.82 11.45
C ALA A 383 11.04 -10.78 12.50
N VAL A 384 10.24 -9.72 12.66
CA VAL A 384 10.46 -8.66 13.65
C VAL A 384 10.30 -9.15 15.09
N THR A 385 9.36 -10.08 15.31
CA THR A 385 9.00 -10.54 16.67
C THR A 385 9.67 -11.85 17.08
N GLY A 386 10.17 -12.63 16.12
CA GLY A 386 10.61 -14.01 16.33
C GLY A 386 9.45 -14.99 16.58
N MET A 387 8.20 -14.56 16.50
CA MET A 387 7.02 -15.43 16.63
C MET A 387 6.92 -16.35 15.42
N SER A 388 6.43 -17.58 15.61
CA SER A 388 6.10 -18.45 14.48
C SER A 388 4.98 -17.83 13.62
N LEU A 389 4.97 -18.15 12.32
CA LEU A 389 3.95 -17.64 11.41
C LEU A 389 2.51 -17.98 11.88
N PRO A 390 2.19 -19.21 12.34
CA PRO A 390 0.85 -19.51 12.86
C PRO A 390 0.47 -18.68 14.10
N ALA A 391 1.43 -18.42 15.00
CA ALA A 391 1.20 -17.56 16.16
C ALA A 391 0.94 -16.10 15.73
N THR A 392 1.64 -15.63 14.69
CA THR A 392 1.47 -14.29 14.12
C THR A 392 0.10 -14.14 13.44
N VAL A 393 -0.33 -15.15 12.68
CA VAL A 393 -1.68 -15.20 12.07
C VAL A 393 -2.75 -15.12 13.14
N LYS A 394 -2.65 -15.96 14.19
CA LYS A 394 -3.61 -15.96 15.30
C LYS A 394 -3.64 -14.62 16.03
N ALA A 395 -2.49 -13.95 16.16
CA ALA A 395 -2.37 -12.63 16.75
C ALA A 395 -3.03 -11.54 15.89
N ALA A 396 -2.90 -11.61 14.56
CA ALA A 396 -3.44 -10.63 13.61
C ALA A 396 -4.96 -10.76 13.40
N MET A 397 -5.51 -11.97 13.52
CA MET A 397 -6.88 -12.29 13.15
C MET A 397 -7.99 -11.44 13.80
N PRO A 398 -7.94 -11.09 15.11
CA PRO A 398 -8.97 -10.24 15.70
C PRO A 398 -9.03 -8.85 15.06
N TRP A 399 -7.88 -8.30 14.67
CA TRP A 399 -7.79 -6.98 14.07
C TRP A 399 -8.14 -7.00 12.59
N LEU A 400 -7.85 -8.10 11.90
CA LEU A 400 -8.26 -8.35 10.52
C LEU A 400 -9.79 -8.24 10.36
N SER A 401 -10.56 -8.67 11.37
CA SER A 401 -12.02 -8.53 11.34
C SER A 401 -12.48 -7.07 11.20
N ILE A 402 -11.73 -6.11 11.75
CA ILE A 402 -12.03 -4.68 11.63
C ILE A 402 -11.79 -4.22 10.18
N LEU A 403 -10.71 -4.69 9.55
CA LEU A 403 -10.42 -4.37 8.15
C LEU A 403 -11.47 -4.98 7.21
N LEU A 404 -11.95 -6.21 7.48
CA LEU A 404 -13.02 -6.84 6.70
C LEU A 404 -14.35 -6.09 6.83
N LEU A 405 -14.71 -5.65 8.03
CA LEU A 405 -15.89 -4.81 8.24
C LEU A 405 -15.74 -3.46 7.53
N PHE A 406 -14.56 -2.87 7.61
CA PHE A 406 -14.24 -1.64 6.91
C PHE A 406 -14.28 -1.81 5.38
N LEU A 407 -13.86 -2.95 4.85
CA LEU A 407 -13.98 -3.28 3.43
C LEU A 407 -15.45 -3.27 2.98
N ILE A 408 -16.34 -3.91 3.73
CA ILE A 408 -17.78 -3.88 3.42
C ILE A 408 -18.29 -2.43 3.41
N LEU A 409 -17.90 -1.64 4.41
CA LEU A 409 -18.30 -0.25 4.52
C LEU A 409 -17.80 0.59 3.33
N ILE A 410 -16.50 0.51 3.00
CA ILE A 410 -15.94 1.30 1.92
C ILE A 410 -16.53 0.87 0.58
N THR A 411 -16.69 -0.43 0.32
CA THR A 411 -17.20 -0.93 -0.96
C THR A 411 -18.58 -0.40 -1.30
N TYR A 412 -19.47 -0.26 -0.32
CA TYR A 412 -20.86 0.12 -0.58
C TYR A 412 -21.20 1.57 -0.22
N VAL A 413 -20.24 2.32 0.32
CA VAL A 413 -20.41 3.75 0.65
C VAL A 413 -19.34 4.58 -0.06
N PRO A 414 -19.52 4.86 -1.39
CA PRO A 414 -18.55 5.60 -2.19
C PRO A 414 -18.18 6.97 -1.63
N TRP A 415 -19.11 7.59 -0.89
CA TRP A 415 -18.91 8.88 -0.25
C TRP A 415 -17.65 8.92 0.62
N ILE A 416 -17.27 7.82 1.28
CA ILE A 416 -16.08 7.79 2.13
C ILE A 416 -14.80 8.02 1.31
N SER A 417 -14.72 7.46 0.10
CA SER A 417 -13.60 7.69 -0.81
C SER A 417 -13.70 9.04 -1.54
N LEU A 418 -14.91 9.50 -1.85
CA LEU A 418 -15.11 10.61 -2.79
C LEU A 418 -15.37 11.96 -2.12
N VAL A 419 -15.72 12.00 -0.84
CA VAL A 419 -16.09 13.24 -0.13
C VAL A 419 -15.00 14.30 -0.21
N LEU A 420 -13.74 13.90 0.03
CA LEU A 420 -12.64 14.84 0.11
C LEU A 420 -12.17 15.32 -1.28
N PRO A 421 -11.97 14.44 -2.28
CA PRO A 421 -11.76 14.88 -3.66
C PRO A 421 -12.85 15.82 -4.18
N ASN A 422 -14.12 15.48 -3.96
CA ASN A 422 -15.25 16.28 -4.44
C ASN A 422 -15.33 17.64 -3.73
N TRP A 423 -15.08 17.68 -2.42
CA TRP A 423 -15.05 18.93 -1.65
C TRP A 423 -13.94 19.87 -2.12
N LEU A 424 -12.81 19.32 -2.55
CA LEU A 424 -11.69 20.07 -3.13
C LEU A 424 -11.92 20.46 -4.61
N GLY A 425 -13.07 20.11 -5.20
CA GLY A 425 -13.39 20.42 -6.60
C GLY A 425 -12.59 19.63 -7.63
N MET A 426 -12.05 18.46 -7.24
CA MET A 426 -11.22 17.63 -8.10
C MET A 426 -12.09 16.74 -9.00
N ASN A 427 -12.72 17.32 -10.04
CA ASN A 427 -13.56 16.59 -11.00
C ASN A 427 -12.78 15.79 -12.01
#